data_AF-A0A536SQC9-F1
#
_entry.id   AF-A0A536SQC9-F1
#
_cell.length_a   1.000
_cell.length_b   1.000
_cell.length_c   1.000
_cell.angle_alpha   90.00
_cell.angle_beta   90.00
_cell.angle_gamma   90.00
#
_symmetry.space_group_name_H-M   'P 1'
#
loop_
_entity.id
_entity.type
_entity.pdbx_description
1 polymer ?
#
loop_
_entity_poly.entity_id
_entity_poly.type
_entity_poly.pdbx_seq_one_letter_code
_entity_poly.pdbx_strand_id
1 'polypeptide(L)'
;MLMTEWIDFTLSVVGGATAFLCLFEGTRRLGAYGVHRKAVLMTVLAAAVCILYGGFAYWKYADMRAMLSVAQRKPASTQQQGNWGRGLSPERKEVLSLAHARRAFMESGTLGSYVDRSGEAKSFAPTQEDLVRRERVVAYYSQAGYVARSSLVEAVLWSIMGVVAVLFGFAMSFEKVPPPASPSGEPEARPGGAHSSR
;
A
#
# COMPACT_ATOMS: atom_id res chain seq x y z
N MET A 1 -5.26 -12.63 -19.42
CA MET A 1 -5.87 -12.12 -18.18
C MET A 1 -6.25 -13.33 -17.35
N LEU A 2 -5.57 -13.56 -16.23
CA LEU A 2 -5.63 -14.79 -15.45
C LEU A 2 -6.77 -14.74 -14.42
N MET A 3 -7.34 -15.88 -14.03
CA MET A 3 -8.46 -15.94 -13.06
C MET A 3 -8.18 -15.20 -11.73
N THR A 4 -6.92 -15.16 -11.30
CA THR A 4 -6.48 -14.41 -10.11
C THR A 4 -6.71 -12.91 -10.23
N GLU A 5 -6.49 -12.31 -11.40
CA GLU A 5 -6.71 -10.87 -11.62
C GLU A 5 -8.21 -10.51 -11.50
N TRP A 6 -9.09 -11.42 -11.93
CA TRP A 6 -10.54 -11.26 -11.79
C TRP A 6 -11.02 -11.37 -10.35
N ILE A 7 -10.43 -12.28 -9.57
CA ILE A 7 -10.75 -12.45 -8.15
C ILE A 7 -10.32 -11.21 -7.38
N ASP A 8 -9.10 -10.72 -7.60
CA ASP A 8 -8.59 -9.52 -6.95
C ASP A 8 -9.43 -8.28 -7.29
N PHE A 9 -9.81 -8.13 -8.56
CA PHE A 9 -10.70 -7.05 -9.00
C PHE A 9 -12.08 -7.14 -8.32
N THR A 10 -12.71 -8.31 -8.33
CA THR A 10 -14.05 -8.50 -7.78
C THR A 10 -14.08 -8.25 -6.28
N LEU A 11 -13.12 -8.82 -5.53
CA LEU A 11 -13.02 -8.63 -4.08
C LEU A 11 -12.75 -7.17 -3.72
N SER A 12 -11.85 -6.50 -4.46
CA SER A 12 -11.48 -5.12 -4.15
C SER A 12 -12.59 -4.13 -4.52
N VAL A 13 -13.19 -4.26 -5.72
CA VAL A 13 -14.18 -3.31 -6.22
C VAL A 13 -15.57 -3.58 -5.63
N VAL A 14 -16.07 -4.82 -5.74
CA VAL A 14 -17.41 -5.16 -5.25
C VAL A 14 -17.41 -5.20 -3.73
N GLY A 15 -16.38 -5.80 -3.13
CA GLY A 15 -16.21 -5.82 -1.67
C GLY A 15 -16.02 -4.42 -1.09
N GLY A 16 -15.20 -3.58 -1.74
CA GLY A 16 -15.01 -2.19 -1.33
C GLY A 16 -16.28 -1.34 -1.46
N ALA A 17 -16.98 -1.41 -2.59
CA ALA A 17 -18.26 -0.72 -2.77
C ALA A 17 -19.28 -1.15 -1.70
N THR A 18 -19.38 -2.46 -1.43
CA THR A 18 -20.26 -3.00 -0.39
C THR A 18 -19.86 -2.48 0.99
N ALA A 19 -18.56 -2.45 1.31
CA ALA A 19 -18.07 -1.91 2.57
C ALA A 19 -18.44 -0.43 2.73
N PHE A 20 -18.25 0.40 1.70
CA PHE A 20 -18.60 1.82 1.77
C PHE A 20 -20.10 2.06 1.91
N LEU A 21 -20.94 1.31 1.17
CA LEU A 21 -22.40 1.37 1.31
C LEU A 21 -22.83 0.93 2.71
N CYS A 22 -22.22 -0.12 3.25
CA CYS A 22 -22.49 -0.59 4.60
C CYS A 22 -22.08 0.42 5.67
N LEU A 23 -20.94 1.09 5.48
CA LEU A 23 -20.46 2.13 6.39
C LEU A 23 -21.40 3.33 6.35
N PHE A 24 -21.77 3.81 5.16
CA PHE A 24 -22.74 4.88 4.95
C PHE A 24 -24.08 4.59 5.65
N GLU A 25 -24.71 3.45 5.31
CA GLU A 25 -26.04 3.11 5.82
C GLU A 25 -26.00 2.78 7.32
N GLY A 26 -24.90 2.18 7.80
CA GLY A 26 -24.65 1.95 9.22
C GLY A 26 -24.58 3.26 10.00
N THR A 27 -23.76 4.21 9.55
CA THR A 27 -23.64 5.54 10.18
C THR A 27 -24.96 6.31 10.12
N ARG A 28 -25.67 6.25 8.99
CA ARG A 28 -26.99 6.89 8.84
C ARG A 28 -28.01 6.37 9.84
N ARG A 29 -28.10 5.05 10.01
CA ARG A 29 -29.01 4.42 10.97
C ARG A 29 -28.65 4.75 12.42
N LEU A 30 -27.35 4.78 12.74
CA LEU A 30 -26.88 5.17 14.08
C LEU A 30 -27.28 6.62 14.40
N GLY A 31 -27.16 7.54 13.43
CA GLY A 31 -27.56 8.93 13.62
C GLY A 31 -29.08 9.12 13.73
N ALA A 32 -29.86 8.39 12.92
CA ALA A 32 -31.30 8.59 12.82
C ALA A 32 -32.10 7.88 13.94
N TYR A 33 -31.65 6.69 14.35
CA TYR A 33 -32.41 5.81 15.25
C TYR A 33 -31.64 5.47 16.55
N GLY A 34 -30.46 6.05 16.74
CA GLY A 34 -29.60 5.78 17.89
C GLY A 34 -28.90 4.42 17.83
N VAL A 35 -28.35 4.01 18.97
CA VAL A 35 -27.48 2.83 19.06
C VAL A 35 -28.30 1.55 19.10
N HIS A 36 -28.41 0.87 17.95
CA HIS A 36 -29.00 -0.47 17.88
C HIS A 36 -28.01 -1.49 17.29
N ARG A 37 -28.03 -2.73 17.82
CA ARG A 37 -27.04 -3.78 17.56
C ARG A 37 -26.73 -3.99 16.07
N LYS A 38 -27.76 -3.98 15.21
CA LYS A 38 -27.60 -4.18 13.76
C LYS A 38 -26.79 -3.07 13.09
N ALA A 39 -27.08 -1.79 13.39
CA ALA A 39 -26.35 -0.68 12.78
C ALA A 39 -24.93 -0.56 13.34
N VAL A 40 -24.74 -0.83 14.64
CA VAL A 40 -23.40 -0.89 15.23
C VAL A 40 -22.56 -1.97 14.54
N LEU A 41 -23.08 -3.19 14.43
CA LEU A 41 -22.34 -4.31 13.82
C LEU A 41 -21.99 -4.02 12.36
N MET A 42 -22.94 -3.49 11.59
CA MET A 42 -22.74 -3.12 10.19
C MET A 42 -21.66 -2.03 10.03
N THR A 43 -21.72 -0.98 10.86
CA THR A 43 -20.75 0.12 10.84
C THR A 43 -19.36 -0.36 11.24
N VAL A 44 -19.24 -1.14 12.33
CA VAL A 44 -17.95 -1.64 12.84
C VAL A 44 -17.30 -2.59 11.85
N LEU A 45 -18.05 -3.54 11.28
CA LEU A 45 -17.51 -4.47 10.28
C LEU A 45 -17.05 -3.73 9.03
N ALA A 46 -17.86 -2.79 8.52
CA ALA A 46 -17.50 -2.00 7.36
C ALA A 46 -16.27 -1.10 7.60
N ALA A 47 -16.19 -0.46 8.77
CA ALA A 47 -15.04 0.33 9.18
C ALA A 47 -13.78 -0.53 9.32
N ALA A 48 -13.89 -1.72 9.90
CA ALA A 48 -12.78 -2.66 10.00
C ALA A 48 -12.25 -3.07 8.62
N VAL A 49 -13.13 -3.34 7.64
CA VAL A 49 -12.70 -3.62 6.26
C VAL A 49 -11.96 -2.43 5.66
N CYS A 50 -12.49 -1.21 5.80
CA CYS A 50 -11.84 -0.01 5.27
C CYS A 50 -10.45 0.22 5.87
N ILE A 51 -10.32 0.04 7.19
CA ILE A 51 -9.05 0.19 7.91
C ILE A 51 -8.07 -0.91 7.50
N LEU A 52 -8.51 -2.17 7.38
CA LEU A 52 -7.65 -3.27 7.01
C LEU A 52 -7.11 -3.12 5.58
N TYR A 53 -7.98 -2.80 4.61
CA TYR A 53 -7.55 -2.61 3.22
C TYR A 53 -6.69 -1.35 3.04
N GLY A 54 -7.12 -0.21 3.59
CA GLY A 54 -6.34 1.02 3.54
C GLY A 54 -5.00 0.89 4.27
N GLY A 55 -4.99 0.23 5.43
CA GLY A 55 -3.79 -0.06 6.21
C GLY A 55 -2.84 -1.03 5.50
N PHE A 56 -3.38 -2.08 4.88
CA PHE A 56 -2.58 -3.02 4.09
C PHE A 56 -1.94 -2.35 2.87
N ALA A 57 -2.69 -1.51 2.15
CA ALA A 57 -2.16 -0.72 1.03
C ALA A 57 -1.05 0.24 1.49
N TYR A 58 -1.24 0.90 2.64
CA TYR A 58 -0.20 1.75 3.23
C TYR A 58 1.03 0.95 3.67
N TRP A 59 0.82 -0.22 4.27
CA TRP A 59 1.92 -1.11 4.66
C TRP A 59 2.75 -1.55 3.46
N LYS A 60 2.11 -1.94 2.34
CA LYS A 60 2.80 -2.24 1.07
C LYS A 60 3.63 -1.05 0.59
N TYR A 61 3.08 0.16 0.63
CA TYR A 61 3.82 1.38 0.30
C TYR A 61 5.04 1.58 1.23
N ALA A 62 4.85 1.45 2.54
CA ALA A 62 5.89 1.67 3.53
C ALA A 62 7.04 0.65 3.38
N ASP A 63 6.71 -0.62 3.18
CA ASP A 63 7.67 -1.70 2.95
C ASP A 63 8.49 -1.47 1.67
N MET A 64 7.82 -1.20 0.54
CA MET A 64 8.52 -0.91 -0.72
C MET A 64 9.39 0.33 -0.62
N ARG A 65 8.91 1.39 0.04
CA ARG A 65 9.69 2.61 0.27
C ARG A 65 10.91 2.35 1.16
N ALA A 66 10.77 1.50 2.19
CA ALA A 66 11.89 1.11 3.04
C ALA A 66 12.96 0.37 2.23
N MET A 67 12.56 -0.62 1.42
CA MET A 67 13.48 -1.33 0.52
C MET A 67 14.21 -0.38 -0.46
N LEU A 68 13.47 0.55 -1.08
CA LEU A 68 14.05 1.55 -1.98
C LEU A 68 15.02 2.49 -1.26
N SER A 69 14.70 2.88 -0.03
CA SER A 69 15.56 3.77 0.75
C SER A 69 16.88 3.12 1.16
N VAL A 70 16.87 1.82 1.48
CA VAL A 70 18.10 1.06 1.80
C VAL A 70 18.96 0.89 0.55
N ALA A 71 18.35 0.64 -0.60
CA ALA A 71 19.06 0.57 -1.87
C ALA A 71 19.71 1.90 -2.26
N GLN A 72 19.01 3.03 -2.07
CA GLN A 72 19.52 4.36 -2.42
C GLN A 72 20.53 4.92 -1.41
N ARG A 73 20.45 4.51 -0.13
CA ARG A 73 21.35 4.99 0.94
C ARG A 73 22.69 4.27 1.01
N LYS A 74 22.98 3.31 0.15
CA LYS A 74 24.35 2.79 0.00
C LYS A 74 25.10 3.69 -0.99
N PRO A 75 25.85 4.71 -0.53
CA PRO A 75 26.85 5.30 -1.41
C PRO A 75 27.80 4.16 -1.83
N ALA A 76 28.12 4.09 -3.12
CA ALA A 76 29.22 3.28 -3.60
C ALA A 76 30.42 3.57 -2.68
N SER A 77 30.82 2.56 -1.93
CA SER A 77 31.68 2.70 -0.76
C SER A 77 32.98 3.44 -1.11
N THR A 78 33.02 4.73 -0.79
CA THR A 78 34.21 5.58 -0.81
C THR A 78 35.27 5.09 0.18
N GLN A 79 34.95 4.10 1.01
CA GLN A 79 35.69 3.77 2.23
C GLN A 79 36.67 2.59 2.09
N GLN A 80 36.66 1.82 0.99
CA GLN A 80 37.51 0.63 0.89
C GLN A 80 38.84 0.85 0.15
N GLN A 81 39.04 1.97 -0.57
CA GLN A 81 40.28 2.18 -1.34
C GLN A 81 41.54 2.36 -0.47
N GLY A 82 41.40 2.78 0.79
CA GLY A 82 42.53 3.13 1.65
C GLY A 82 43.37 1.97 2.21
N ASN A 83 42.88 0.71 2.16
CA ASN A 83 43.52 -0.38 2.91
C ASN A 83 43.85 -1.65 2.10
N TRP A 84 43.76 -1.62 0.77
CA TRP A 84 44.15 -2.75 -0.10
C TRP A 84 45.65 -3.09 -0.08
N GLY A 85 46.45 -2.37 0.71
CA GLY A 85 47.91 -2.34 0.65
C GLY A 85 48.67 -3.32 1.54
N ARG A 86 48.03 -4.03 2.49
CA ARG A 86 48.77 -4.94 3.40
C ARG A 86 48.41 -6.40 3.13
N GLY A 87 49.34 -7.13 2.50
CA GLY A 87 49.33 -8.61 2.46
C GLY A 87 48.60 -9.29 1.30
N LEU A 88 48.08 -8.54 0.32
CA LEU A 88 47.47 -9.12 -0.89
C LEU A 88 48.48 -9.19 -2.04
N SER A 89 48.47 -10.29 -2.80
CA SER A 89 49.21 -10.37 -4.06
C SER A 89 48.66 -9.36 -5.07
N PRO A 90 49.48 -8.85 -6.00
CA PRO A 90 49.03 -7.88 -7.01
C PRO A 90 47.82 -8.36 -7.83
N GLU A 91 47.80 -9.65 -8.18
CA GLU A 91 46.68 -10.28 -8.91
C GLU A 91 45.39 -10.28 -8.10
N ARG A 92 45.48 -10.60 -6.81
CA ARG A 92 44.30 -10.62 -5.93
C ARG A 92 43.77 -9.21 -5.67
N LYS A 93 44.67 -8.22 -5.63
CA LYS A 93 44.33 -6.80 -5.52
C LYS A 93 43.59 -6.29 -6.76
N GLU A 94 44.04 -6.69 -7.95
CA GLU A 94 43.36 -6.38 -9.21
C GLU A 94 41.94 -6.95 -9.24
N VAL A 95 41.78 -8.25 -8.97
CA VAL A 95 40.47 -8.91 -8.98
C VAL A 95 39.49 -8.26 -8.01
N LEU A 96 39.92 -7.96 -6.77
CA LEU A 96 39.05 -7.37 -5.76
C LEU A 96 38.71 -5.91 -6.06
N SER A 97 39.68 -5.12 -6.53
CA SER A 97 39.43 -3.71 -6.88
C SER A 97 38.52 -3.58 -8.10
N LEU A 98 38.71 -4.45 -9.11
CA LEU A 98 37.84 -4.51 -10.28
C LEU A 98 36.43 -4.98 -9.91
N ALA A 99 36.30 -6.01 -9.06
CA ALA A 99 35.00 -6.45 -8.56
C ALA A 99 34.26 -5.34 -7.79
N HIS A 100 34.99 -4.55 -7.01
CA HIS A 100 34.44 -3.39 -6.31
C HIS A 100 33.98 -2.29 -7.27
N ALA A 101 34.80 -1.95 -8.27
CA ALA A 101 34.43 -0.94 -9.29
C ALA A 101 33.21 -1.39 -10.11
N ARG A 102 33.16 -2.67 -10.51
CA ARG A 102 32.01 -3.27 -11.17
C ARG A 102 30.75 -3.21 -10.31
N ARG A 103 30.87 -3.53 -9.01
CA ARG A 103 29.76 -3.43 -8.06
C ARG A 103 29.25 -2.00 -7.92
N ALA A 104 30.15 -1.03 -7.76
CA ALA A 104 29.81 0.39 -7.67
C ALA A 104 29.04 0.85 -8.93
N PHE A 105 29.49 0.43 -10.11
CA PHE A 105 28.80 0.71 -11.37
C PHE A 105 27.42 0.05 -11.44
N MET A 106 27.29 -1.22 -11.06
CA MET A 106 26.00 -1.92 -11.08
C MET A 106 24.98 -1.33 -10.10
N GLU A 107 25.43 -0.92 -8.90
CA GLU A 107 24.54 -0.41 -7.84
C GLU A 107 24.19 1.07 -8.03
N SER A 108 25.13 1.91 -8.46
CA SER A 108 24.96 3.38 -8.49
C SER A 108 25.17 4.02 -9.86
N GLY A 109 25.67 3.27 -10.86
CA GLY A 109 26.06 3.81 -12.16
C GLY A 109 27.35 4.65 -12.14
N THR A 110 28.07 4.70 -11.02
CA THR A 110 29.34 5.44 -10.93
C THR A 110 30.47 4.62 -11.54
N LEU A 111 31.25 5.26 -12.42
CA LEU A 111 32.49 4.69 -12.95
C LEU A 111 33.61 4.89 -11.94
N GLY A 112 34.07 3.79 -11.35
CA GLY A 112 35.19 3.79 -10.41
C GLY A 112 36.54 3.60 -11.10
N SER A 113 37.59 3.62 -10.30
CA SER A 113 38.92 3.14 -10.67
C SER A 113 39.26 1.82 -9.97
N TYR A 114 40.08 1.01 -10.61
CA TYR A 114 40.64 -0.22 -10.06
C TYR A 114 42.18 -0.19 -10.15
N VAL A 115 42.85 -0.97 -9.30
CA VAL A 115 44.32 -1.03 -9.28
C VAL A 115 44.75 -2.27 -10.05
N ASP A 116 45.55 -2.09 -11.09
CA ASP A 116 46.04 -3.20 -11.90
C ASP A 116 47.24 -3.92 -11.28
N ARG A 117 47.76 -4.94 -11.97
CA ARG A 117 48.92 -5.72 -11.49
C ARG A 117 50.20 -4.90 -11.36
N SER A 118 50.35 -3.84 -12.15
CA SER A 118 51.45 -2.87 -12.05
C SER A 118 51.29 -1.92 -10.87
N GLY A 119 50.14 -1.94 -10.19
CA GLY A 119 49.84 -1.00 -9.12
C GLY A 119 49.32 0.34 -9.61
N GLU A 120 49.06 0.50 -10.91
CA GLU A 120 48.50 1.72 -11.49
C GLU A 120 46.98 1.74 -11.36
N ALA A 121 46.42 2.93 -11.15
CA ALA A 121 44.99 3.12 -11.11
C ALA A 121 44.44 3.25 -12.55
N LYS A 122 43.62 2.29 -12.97
CA LYS A 122 42.91 2.31 -14.26
C LYS A 122 41.44 2.63 -14.06
N SER A 123 40.86 3.35 -15.02
CA SER A 123 39.42 3.60 -15.04
C SER A 123 38.67 2.32 -15.40
N PHE A 124 37.58 2.02 -14.68
CA PHE A 124 36.73 0.89 -14.98
C PHE A 124 35.94 1.14 -16.28
N ALA A 125 36.13 0.26 -17.26
CA ALA A 125 35.35 0.23 -18.48
C ALA A 125 34.27 -0.87 -18.37
N PRO A 126 32.96 -0.53 -18.30
CA PRO A 126 31.89 -1.50 -18.23
C PRO A 126 31.83 -2.36 -19.48
N THR A 127 31.52 -3.65 -19.30
CA THR A 127 31.19 -4.54 -20.42
C THR A 127 29.71 -4.43 -20.81
N GLN A 128 29.33 -4.97 -21.97
CA GLN A 128 27.92 -5.05 -22.38
C GLN A 128 27.07 -5.82 -21.35
N GLU A 129 27.61 -6.86 -20.73
CA GLU A 129 26.91 -7.60 -19.67
C GLU A 129 26.69 -6.73 -18.42
N ASP A 130 27.68 -5.91 -18.04
CA ASP A 130 27.57 -4.99 -16.91
C ASP A 130 26.47 -3.95 -17.16
N LEU A 131 26.33 -3.47 -18.40
CA LEU A 131 25.26 -2.56 -18.81
C LEU A 131 23.89 -3.23 -18.69
N VAL A 132 23.71 -4.42 -19.26
CA VAL A 132 22.43 -5.16 -19.19
C VAL A 132 22.04 -5.47 -17.74
N ARG A 133 23.00 -5.84 -16.89
CA ARG A 133 22.73 -6.07 -15.46
C ARG A 133 22.27 -4.80 -14.78
N ARG A 134 22.93 -3.67 -15.04
CA ARG A 134 22.54 -2.37 -14.49
C ARG A 134 21.15 -1.96 -14.96
N GLU A 135 20.84 -2.11 -16.25
CA GLU A 135 19.51 -1.81 -16.78
C GLU A 135 18.41 -2.60 -16.09
N ARG A 136 18.63 -3.89 -15.80
CA ARG A 136 17.68 -4.71 -15.02
C ARG A 136 17.48 -4.17 -13.61
N VAL A 137 18.55 -3.73 -12.95
CA VAL A 137 18.48 -3.12 -11.61
C VAL A 137 17.71 -1.79 -11.65
N VAL A 138 17.99 -0.94 -12.63
CA VAL A 138 17.27 0.33 -12.83
C VAL A 138 15.79 0.09 -13.12
N ALA A 139 15.48 -0.86 -14.02
CA ALA A 139 14.11 -1.23 -14.35
C ALA A 139 13.36 -1.72 -13.10
N TYR A 140 13.97 -2.61 -12.33
CA TYR A 140 13.40 -3.11 -11.07
C TYR A 140 13.07 -1.98 -10.10
N TYR A 141 14.02 -1.07 -9.84
CA TYR A 141 13.77 0.04 -8.92
C TYR A 141 12.74 1.04 -9.43
N SER A 142 12.69 1.27 -10.75
CA SER A 142 11.66 2.12 -11.35
C SER A 142 10.26 1.52 -11.18
N GLN A 143 10.12 0.21 -11.40
CA GLN A 143 8.87 -0.51 -11.24
C GLN A 143 8.43 -0.55 -9.77
N ALA A 144 9.36 -0.86 -8.85
CA ALA A 144 9.09 -0.82 -7.41
C ALA A 144 8.64 0.57 -6.96
N GLY A 145 9.25 1.64 -7.49
CA GLY A 145 8.83 3.01 -7.22
C GLY A 145 7.42 3.33 -7.72
N TYR A 146 7.05 2.83 -8.90
CA TYR A 146 5.69 2.96 -9.43
C TYR A 146 4.66 2.23 -8.56
N VAL A 147 4.93 0.96 -8.20
CA VAL A 147 4.03 0.15 -7.37
C VAL A 147 3.85 0.75 -5.97
N ALA A 148 4.93 1.30 -5.38
CA ALA A 148 4.85 2.00 -4.11
C ALA A 148 3.88 3.20 -4.19
N ARG A 149 3.99 4.03 -5.24
CA ARG A 149 3.08 5.18 -5.44
C ARG A 149 1.63 4.73 -5.64
N SER A 150 1.41 3.69 -6.44
CA SER A 150 0.08 3.12 -6.65
C SER A 150 -0.55 2.66 -5.33
N SER A 151 0.23 1.99 -4.47
CA SER A 151 -0.24 1.50 -3.17
C SER A 151 -0.57 2.65 -2.21
N LEU A 152 0.18 3.77 -2.28
CA LEU A 152 -0.14 4.98 -1.52
C LEU A 152 -1.46 5.61 -1.99
N VAL A 153 -1.67 5.72 -3.30
CA VAL A 153 -2.92 6.25 -3.87
C VAL A 153 -4.10 5.41 -3.42
N GLU A 154 -3.97 4.08 -3.47
CA GLU A 154 -4.99 3.16 -2.98
C GLU A 154 -5.31 3.37 -1.49
N ALA A 155 -4.28 3.45 -0.63
CA ALA A 155 -4.46 3.71 0.80
C ALA A 155 -5.19 5.04 1.09
N VAL A 156 -4.85 6.09 0.34
CA VAL A 156 -5.48 7.41 0.45
C VAL A 156 -6.93 7.33 -0.02
N LEU A 157 -7.22 6.65 -1.13
CA LEU A 157 -8.59 6.50 -1.64
C LEU A 157 -9.49 5.74 -0.67
N TRP A 158 -9.02 4.64 -0.08
CA TRP A 158 -9.76 3.93 0.98
C TRP A 158 -10.10 4.83 2.15
N SER A 159 -9.15 5.68 2.55
CA SER A 159 -9.31 6.63 3.65
C SER A 159 -10.33 7.72 3.31
N ILE A 160 -10.22 8.32 2.12
CA ILE A 160 -11.14 9.37 1.63
C ILE A 160 -12.56 8.80 1.51
N MET A 161 -12.73 7.66 0.84
CA MET A 161 -14.04 7.05 0.62
C MET A 161 -14.68 6.61 1.93
N GLY A 162 -13.91 6.08 2.88
CA GLY A 162 -14.39 5.76 4.23
C GLY A 162 -14.91 7.01 4.97
N VAL A 163 -14.14 8.10 4.95
CA VAL A 163 -14.54 9.38 5.56
C VAL A 163 -15.79 9.94 4.88
N VAL A 164 -15.83 9.95 3.55
CA VAL A 164 -16.99 10.41 2.78
C VAL A 164 -18.23 9.59 3.14
N ALA A 165 -18.14 8.26 3.19
CA ALA A 165 -19.26 7.39 3.56
C ALA A 165 -19.81 7.73 4.97
N VAL A 166 -18.94 7.94 5.95
CA VAL A 166 -19.33 8.34 7.32
C VAL A 166 -19.99 9.72 7.33
N LEU A 167 -19.38 10.72 6.69
CA LEU A 167 -19.90 12.09 6.66
C LEU A 167 -21.26 12.16 5.98
N PHE A 168 -21.42 11.51 4.83
CA PHE A 168 -22.70 11.44 4.13
C PHE A 168 -23.73 10.65 4.92
N GLY A 169 -23.34 9.53 5.55
CA GLY A 169 -24.24 8.75 6.39
C GLY A 169 -24.79 9.60 7.54
N PHE A 170 -23.91 10.34 8.21
CA PHE A 170 -24.28 11.26 9.28
C PHE A 170 -25.13 12.43 8.78
N ALA A 171 -24.76 13.08 7.67
CA ALA A 171 -25.54 14.19 7.11
C ALA A 171 -26.97 13.74 6.71
N MET A 172 -27.11 12.55 6.13
CA MET A 172 -28.40 11.98 5.75
C MET A 172 -29.19 11.42 6.94
N SER A 173 -28.63 11.39 8.15
CA SER A 173 -29.37 10.93 9.34
C SER A 173 -30.36 11.97 9.84
N PHE A 174 -30.24 13.22 9.40
CA PHE A 174 -31.19 14.30 9.72
C PHE A 174 -32.46 14.26 8.84
N GLU A 175 -32.45 13.50 7.76
CA GLU A 175 -33.65 13.27 6.96
C GLU A 175 -34.63 12.38 7.74
N LYS A 176 -35.89 12.84 7.87
CA LYS A 176 -36.95 12.09 8.56
C LYS A 176 -37.29 10.82 7.77
N VAL A 177 -36.74 9.68 8.20
CA VAL A 177 -37.05 8.36 7.64
C VAL A 177 -37.87 7.56 8.66
N PRO A 178 -38.91 6.83 8.23
CA PRO A 178 -39.73 6.02 9.14
C PRO A 178 -38.87 4.97 9.87
N PRO A 179 -39.11 4.77 11.18
CA PRO A 179 -38.32 3.87 12.00
C PRO A 179 -38.36 2.43 11.45
N PRO A 180 -37.28 1.64 11.64
CA PRO A 180 -37.24 0.26 11.20
C PRO A 180 -38.39 -0.52 11.85
N ALA A 181 -39.04 -1.40 11.06
CA ALA A 181 -40.12 -2.26 11.54
C ALA A 181 -39.69 -2.99 12.82
N SER A 182 -40.49 -2.86 13.87
CA SER A 182 -40.28 -3.54 15.14
C SER A 182 -40.21 -5.05 14.94
N PRO A 183 -39.29 -5.76 15.61
CA PRO A 183 -39.22 -7.22 15.53
C PRO A 183 -40.44 -7.92 16.13
N SER A 184 -41.26 -7.22 16.91
CA SER A 184 -42.60 -7.66 17.29
C SER A 184 -43.55 -7.38 16.12
N GLY A 185 -43.86 -8.43 15.35
CA GLY A 185 -44.96 -8.42 14.39
C GLY A 185 -46.33 -8.40 15.08
N GLU A 186 -46.53 -7.48 16.04
CA GLU A 186 -47.85 -7.23 16.59
C GLU A 186 -48.54 -6.21 15.67
N PRO A 187 -49.67 -6.58 15.03
CA PRO A 187 -50.45 -5.63 14.27
C PRO A 187 -50.91 -4.53 15.23
N GLU A 188 -50.58 -3.30 14.86
CA GLU A 188 -51.05 -2.07 15.48
C GLU A 188 -52.57 -2.18 15.69
N ALA A 189 -52.98 -2.39 16.95
CA ALA A 189 -54.38 -2.47 17.31
C ALA A 189 -55.02 -1.11 16.96
N ARG A 190 -55.77 -1.08 15.84
CA ARG A 190 -56.63 0.03 15.47
C ARG A 190 -57.46 0.41 16.71
N PRO A 191 -57.49 1.69 17.14
CA PRO A 191 -58.45 2.10 18.15
C PRO A 191 -59.84 1.98 17.52
N GLY A 192 -60.54 0.90 17.87
CA GLY A 192 -61.91 0.64 17.46
C GLY A 192 -62.80 1.79 17.89
N GLY A 193 -63.44 2.39 16.91
CA GLY A 193 -64.36 3.50 17.09
C GLY A 193 -65.53 3.16 17.99
N ALA A 194 -66.06 4.23 18.58
CA ALA A 194 -67.27 4.28 19.36
C ALA A 194 -68.43 3.48 18.73
N HIS A 195 -69.09 2.66 19.54
CA HIS A 195 -70.50 2.38 19.34
C HIS A 195 -71.27 2.49 20.66
N SER A 196 -72.12 3.50 20.67
CA SER A 196 -73.31 3.69 21.49
C SER A 196 -74.13 2.41 21.64
N SER A 197 -74.62 2.16 22.86
CA SER A 197 -75.87 1.44 23.08
C SER A 197 -76.61 2.08 24.24
N ARG A 198 -77.90 2.35 23.97
CA ARG A 198 -78.95 2.85 24.87
C ARG A 198 -79.15 1.97 26.10
#